data_AF-A0A6L8Q7H0-F1
#
_entry.id   AF-A0A6L8Q7H0-F1
#
_cell.length_a   1.000
_cell.length_b   1.000
_cell.length_c   1.000
_cell.angle_alpha   90.00
_cell.angle_beta   90.00
_cell.angle_gamma   90.00
#
_symmetry.space_group_name_H-M   'P 1'
#
loop_
_entity.id
_entity.type
_entity.pdbx_description
1 polymer ?
#
loop_
_entity_poly.entity_id
_entity_poly.type
_entity_poly.pdbx_seq_one_letter_code
_entity_poly.pdbx_strand_id
1 'polypeptide(L)'
;MRALLKTQAFLALGLAALLCLSGCGLAPGESGSAPSPDAFTVESASYLTFRTEDKLQQHFEKHGQETGCATAEEYLAAANAVIANPAALHKLQAEDGDDLYFLESTGEFVVVSPAGYIRTYYLTDRDYFERQ
;
A
#
# COMPACT_ATOMS: atom_id res chain seq x y z
N MET A 1 3.15 -37.89 -0.97
CA MET A 1 3.33 -37.75 -2.44
C MET A 1 2.00 -37.46 -3.09
N ARG A 2 1.80 -36.23 -3.58
CA ARG A 2 0.92 -35.85 -4.70
C ARG A 2 1.14 -34.35 -4.93
N ALA A 3 2.00 -34.09 -5.91
CA ALA A 3 2.29 -32.76 -6.42
C ALA A 3 1.05 -32.19 -7.10
N LEU A 4 0.77 -30.91 -6.84
CA LEU A 4 -0.14 -30.09 -7.64
C LEU A 4 0.62 -28.83 -8.02
N LEU A 5 1.40 -28.95 -9.10
CA LEU A 5 1.95 -27.82 -9.84
C LEU A 5 0.77 -27.01 -10.41
N LYS A 6 0.62 -25.76 -9.97
CA LYS A 6 -0.19 -24.77 -10.68
C LYS A 6 0.73 -23.98 -11.61
N THR A 7 0.82 -24.43 -12.85
CA THR A 7 1.37 -23.69 -13.98
C THR A 7 0.26 -22.86 -14.60
N GLN A 8 0.38 -21.53 -14.61
CA GLN A 8 -0.34 -20.62 -15.52
C GLN A 8 0.61 -19.44 -15.79
N ALA A 9 1.43 -19.53 -16.83
CA ALA A 9 1.17 -18.99 -18.16
C ALA A 9 1.30 -17.46 -18.22
N PHE A 10 2.55 -17.02 -18.41
CA PHE A 10 2.88 -15.69 -18.90
C PHE A 10 2.29 -15.48 -20.29
N LEU A 11 1.47 -14.46 -20.48
CA LEU A 11 1.09 -13.99 -21.80
C LEU A 11 1.65 -12.58 -21.99
N ALA A 12 2.80 -12.52 -22.65
CA ALA A 12 3.30 -11.30 -23.29
C ALA A 12 2.58 -11.15 -24.64
N LEU A 13 1.98 -9.99 -24.88
CA LEU A 13 1.61 -9.56 -26.23
C LEU A 13 1.98 -8.08 -26.38
N GLY A 14 2.89 -7.82 -27.32
CA GLY A 14 3.45 -6.51 -27.57
C GLY A 14 2.74 -5.73 -28.69
N LEU A 15 3.31 -4.53 -28.86
CA LEU A 15 3.34 -3.65 -30.03
C LEU A 15 2.05 -2.96 -30.51
N ALA A 16 2.04 -1.63 -30.42
CA ALA A 16 1.89 -0.77 -31.60
C ALA A 16 2.26 0.68 -31.27
N ALA A 17 3.38 1.16 -31.84
CA ALA A 17 3.63 2.57 -32.04
C ALA A 17 2.88 3.03 -33.31
N LEU A 18 2.17 4.15 -33.26
CA LEU A 18 1.71 4.84 -34.46
C LEU A 18 1.82 6.36 -34.27
N LEU A 19 2.87 6.93 -34.87
CA LEU A 19 3.00 8.34 -35.19
C LEU A 19 1.98 8.72 -36.26
N CYS A 20 1.24 9.82 -36.06
CA CYS A 20 0.72 10.66 -37.14
C CYS A 20 0.74 12.13 -36.72
N LEU A 21 1.35 12.93 -37.60
CA LEU A 21 1.55 14.36 -37.49
C LEU A 21 0.26 15.15 -37.81
N SER A 22 0.30 16.41 -37.36
CA SER A 22 -0.14 17.62 -38.09
C SER A 22 -1.56 18.14 -37.83
N GLY A 23 -1.61 19.41 -37.41
CA GLY A 23 -2.83 20.23 -37.39
C GLY A 23 -2.65 21.54 -36.61
N CYS A 24 -2.00 22.53 -37.22
CA CYS A 24 -1.88 23.90 -36.71
C CYS A 24 -3.25 24.61 -36.66
N GLY A 25 -3.53 25.33 -35.58
CA GLY A 25 -4.66 26.26 -35.45
C GLY A 25 -4.38 27.33 -34.40
N LEU A 26 -4.41 28.59 -34.82
CA LEU A 26 -3.97 29.81 -34.14
C LEU A 26 -5.16 30.54 -33.48
N ALA A 27 -5.01 31.01 -32.24
CA ALA A 27 -5.67 32.23 -31.73
C ALA A 27 -4.98 32.72 -30.44
N PRO A 28 -4.64 34.02 -30.32
CA PRO A 28 -4.23 34.63 -29.07
C PRO A 28 -5.44 35.29 -28.38
N GLY A 29 -5.66 34.93 -27.12
CA GLY A 29 -6.62 35.60 -26.23
C GLY A 29 -5.98 35.74 -24.86
N GLU A 30 -5.73 36.98 -24.46
CA GLU A 30 -5.05 37.36 -23.22
C GLU A 30 -5.89 37.11 -21.96
N SER A 31 -5.15 37.06 -20.84
CA SER A 31 -5.54 37.58 -19.53
C SER A 31 -6.21 36.61 -18.53
N GLY A 32 -5.47 36.31 -17.46
CA GLY A 32 -6.08 35.87 -16.20
C GLY A 32 -5.24 34.89 -15.37
N SER A 33 -4.33 35.43 -14.56
CA SER A 33 -3.92 34.99 -13.22
C SER A 33 -3.93 33.50 -12.80
N ALA A 34 -2.76 33.14 -12.25
CA ALA A 34 -2.49 32.23 -11.12
C ALA A 34 -2.12 30.77 -11.45
N PRO A 35 -0.94 30.31 -10.96
CA PRO A 35 -0.51 28.94 -11.07
C PRO A 35 -1.14 28.11 -9.95
N SER A 36 -1.73 26.97 -10.28
CA SER A 36 -1.87 25.85 -9.34
C SER A 36 -1.90 24.56 -10.15
N PRO A 37 -0.75 23.91 -10.39
CA PRO A 37 -0.78 22.47 -10.41
C PRO A 37 -0.98 22.06 -8.95
N ASP A 38 -2.20 21.67 -8.58
CA ASP A 38 -2.39 20.71 -7.50
C ASP A 38 -1.62 19.46 -7.92
N ALA A 39 -0.34 19.47 -7.58
CA ALA A 39 0.44 18.28 -7.46
C ALA A 39 -0.31 17.43 -6.44
N PHE A 40 -1.03 16.43 -6.94
CA PHE A 40 -1.18 15.19 -6.19
C PHE A 40 0.25 14.71 -5.91
N THR A 41 0.82 15.22 -4.84
CA THR A 41 1.91 14.58 -4.14
C THR A 41 1.28 13.31 -3.60
N VAL A 42 1.28 12.27 -4.44
CA VAL A 42 1.47 10.92 -3.96
C VAL A 42 2.81 10.97 -3.23
N GLU A 43 2.74 11.35 -1.95
CA GLU A 43 3.78 11.08 -0.99
C GLU A 43 3.94 9.57 -1.06
N SER A 44 4.96 9.14 -1.79
CA SER A 44 5.39 7.75 -1.80
C SER A 44 5.57 7.37 -0.34
N ALA A 45 4.63 6.61 0.22
CA ALA A 45 4.72 6.13 1.58
C ALA A 45 6.11 5.53 1.74
N SER A 46 6.91 6.15 2.61
CA SER A 46 8.27 5.69 2.87
C SER A 46 8.19 4.24 3.37
N TYR A 47 9.12 3.40 2.94
CA TYR A 47 9.15 2.00 3.39
C TYR A 47 9.49 1.97 4.88
N LEU A 48 8.52 1.61 5.70
CA LEU A 48 8.62 1.63 7.16
C LEU A 48 9.14 0.29 7.69
N THR A 49 9.71 0.32 8.88
CA THR A 49 10.20 -0.87 9.59
C THR A 49 9.53 -1.01 10.94
N PHE A 50 9.64 -2.18 11.55
CA PHE A 50 9.46 -2.31 12.98
C PHE A 50 10.57 -1.53 13.71
N ARG A 51 10.31 -1.19 14.98
CA ARG A 51 11.29 -0.48 15.81
C ARG A 51 12.59 -1.26 15.99
N THR A 52 12.50 -2.59 16.06
CA THR A 52 13.63 -3.51 16.15
C THR A 52 13.32 -4.78 15.38
N GLU A 53 14.35 -5.53 14.99
CA GLU A 53 14.23 -6.85 14.38
C GLU A 53 13.53 -7.86 15.31
N ASP A 54 13.81 -7.82 16.61
CA ASP A 54 13.11 -8.63 17.63
C ASP A 54 11.59 -8.38 17.63
N LYS A 55 11.15 -7.13 17.44
CA LYS A 55 9.72 -6.82 17.34
C LYS A 55 9.11 -7.34 16.05
N LEU A 56 9.81 -7.22 14.93
CA LEU A 56 9.37 -7.84 13.69
C LEU A 56 9.20 -9.36 13.88
N GLN A 57 10.20 -10.03 14.44
CA GLN A 57 10.19 -11.47 14.65
C GLN A 57 9.05 -11.90 15.60
N GLN A 58 8.86 -11.21 16.73
CA GLN A 58 7.78 -11.52 17.68
C GLN A 58 6.37 -11.40 17.07
N HIS A 59 6.15 -10.41 16.21
CA HIS A 59 4.86 -10.23 15.55
C HIS A 59 4.68 -11.21 14.38
N PHE A 60 5.74 -11.49 13.62
CA PHE A 60 5.74 -12.52 12.58
C PHE A 60 5.44 -13.92 13.16
N GLU A 61 6.04 -14.30 14.30
CA GLU A 61 5.76 -15.59 14.93
C GLU A 61 4.31 -15.76 15.36
N LYS A 62 3.63 -14.66 15.69
CA LYS A 62 2.22 -14.67 16.10
C LYS A 62 1.26 -14.63 14.92
N HIS A 63 1.56 -13.81 13.91
CA HIS A 63 0.61 -13.44 12.85
C HIS A 63 1.04 -13.90 11.44
N GLY A 64 2.29 -14.28 11.24
CA GLY A 64 2.81 -14.64 9.91
C GLY A 64 2.05 -15.79 9.25
N GLN A 65 1.59 -16.77 10.04
CA GLN A 65 0.81 -17.89 9.50
C GLN A 65 -0.57 -17.46 9.00
N GLU A 66 -1.26 -16.54 9.69
CA GLU A 66 -2.59 -16.08 9.26
C GLU A 66 -2.53 -15.13 8.07
N THR A 67 -1.48 -14.31 7.99
CA THR A 67 -1.25 -13.43 6.84
C THR A 67 -0.68 -14.18 5.62
N GLY A 68 -0.35 -15.47 5.77
CA GLY A 68 0.22 -16.29 4.70
C GLY A 68 1.68 -15.98 4.36
N CYS A 69 2.40 -15.28 5.24
CA CYS A 69 3.80 -14.95 5.08
C CYS A 69 4.69 -16.12 5.54
N ALA A 70 5.68 -16.51 4.74
CA ALA A 70 6.60 -17.58 5.08
C ALA A 70 7.82 -17.09 5.87
N THR A 71 8.17 -15.80 5.75
CA THR A 71 9.31 -15.19 6.46
C THR A 71 8.96 -13.83 7.06
N ALA A 72 9.79 -13.37 8.00
CA ALA A 72 9.68 -12.06 8.62
C ALA A 72 9.83 -10.92 7.58
N GLU A 73 10.68 -11.10 6.57
CA GLU A 73 10.85 -10.13 5.48
C GLU A 73 9.60 -10.03 4.61
N GLU A 74 8.96 -11.16 4.28
CA GLU A 74 7.70 -11.16 3.55
C GLU A 74 6.58 -10.49 4.36
N TYR A 75 6.54 -10.75 5.66
CA TYR A 75 5.60 -10.11 6.58
C TYR A 75 5.80 -8.59 6.66
N LEU A 76 7.04 -8.12 6.72
CA LEU A 76 7.36 -6.70 6.66
C LEU A 76 6.97 -6.07 5.31
N ALA A 77 7.24 -6.77 4.21
CA ALA A 77 6.90 -6.31 2.88
C ALA A 77 5.38 -6.22 2.67
N ALA A 78 4.63 -7.20 3.18
CA ALA A 78 3.17 -7.20 3.13
C ALA A 78 2.54 -6.05 3.92
N ALA A 79 3.04 -5.79 5.14
CA ALA A 79 2.60 -4.64 5.93
C ALA A 79 2.83 -3.31 5.18
N ASN A 80 3.99 -3.14 4.55
CA ASN A 80 4.28 -1.96 3.72
C ASN A 80 3.41 -1.89 2.46
N ALA A 81 3.07 -3.03 1.86
CA ALA A 81 2.16 -3.06 0.72
C ALA A 81 0.76 -2.55 1.09
N VAL A 82 0.26 -2.87 2.29
CA VAL A 82 -1.02 -2.33 2.81
C VAL A 82 -0.91 -0.82 3.03
N ILE A 83 0.16 -0.34 3.66
CA ILE A 83 0.39 1.10 3.90
C ILE A 83 0.43 1.89 2.58
N ALA A 84 1.09 1.35 1.55
CA ALA A 84 1.21 1.99 0.25
C ALA A 84 -0.04 1.82 -0.64
N ASN A 85 -1.02 1.03 -0.22
CA ASN A 85 -2.19 0.74 -1.04
C ASN A 85 -3.20 1.90 -0.98
N PRO A 86 -3.52 2.56 -2.10
CA PRO A 86 -4.48 3.67 -2.11
C PRO A 86 -5.93 3.25 -1.77
N ALA A 87 -6.23 1.95 -1.80
CA ALA A 87 -7.52 1.41 -1.39
C ALA A 87 -7.57 1.05 0.12
N ALA A 88 -6.43 1.09 0.83
CA ALA A 88 -6.44 0.92 2.26
C ALA A 88 -7.11 2.13 2.92
N LEU A 89 -8.04 1.86 3.82
CA LEU A 89 -8.63 2.87 4.67
C LEU A 89 -7.61 3.31 5.69
N HIS A 90 -7.67 4.58 6.08
CA HIS A 90 -6.73 5.18 6.99
C HIS A 90 -7.43 6.07 8.02
N LYS A 91 -7.02 5.98 9.28
CA LYS A 91 -7.39 6.92 10.35
C LYS A 91 -6.32 6.94 11.44
N LEU A 92 -6.36 7.98 12.27
CA LEU A 92 -5.60 8.03 13.52
C LEU A 92 -6.40 7.36 14.65
N GLN A 93 -5.74 6.54 15.44
CA GLN A 93 -6.27 5.97 16.67
C GLN A 93 -6.47 7.08 17.71
N ALA A 94 -7.61 7.09 18.40
CA ALA A 94 -7.94 8.17 19.33
C ALA A 94 -7.08 8.19 20.60
N GLU A 95 -6.58 7.03 21.05
CA GLU A 95 -5.87 6.87 22.33
C GLU A 95 -4.40 7.33 22.24
N ASP A 96 -3.64 6.77 21.29
CA ASP A 96 -2.20 6.98 21.16
C ASP A 96 -1.79 7.77 19.91
N GLY A 97 -2.74 8.06 19.02
CA GLY A 97 -2.47 8.73 17.75
C GLY A 97 -1.74 7.86 16.73
N ASP A 98 -1.76 6.54 16.88
CA ASP A 98 -1.20 5.61 15.90
C ASP A 98 -1.97 5.70 14.57
N ASP A 99 -1.27 5.64 13.45
CA ASP A 99 -1.86 5.52 12.11
C ASP A 99 -2.33 4.08 11.87
N LEU A 100 -3.61 3.94 11.55
CA LEU A 100 -4.26 2.66 11.32
C LEU A 100 -4.59 2.51 9.85
N TYR A 101 -4.14 1.41 9.23
CA TYR A 101 -4.41 1.08 7.84
C TYR A 101 -5.23 -0.21 7.78
N PHE A 102 -6.27 -0.24 6.95
CA PHE A 102 -7.11 -1.43 6.74
C PHE A 102 -7.46 -1.64 5.27
N LEU A 103 -7.05 -2.78 4.71
CA LEU A 103 -7.42 -3.17 3.34
C LEU A 103 -8.62 -4.12 3.36
N GLU A 104 -9.80 -3.58 3.05
CA GLU A 104 -11.07 -4.29 3.18
C GLU A 104 -11.18 -5.54 2.31
N SER A 105 -10.55 -5.57 1.13
CA SER A 105 -10.62 -6.73 0.23
C SER A 105 -9.94 -7.98 0.78
N THR A 106 -9.03 -7.83 1.74
CA THR A 106 -8.23 -8.92 2.31
C THR A 106 -8.38 -9.03 3.83
N GLY A 107 -8.92 -8.00 4.50
CA GLY A 107 -8.99 -7.92 5.95
C GLY A 107 -7.65 -7.55 6.61
N GLU A 108 -6.66 -7.16 5.83
CA GLU A 108 -5.33 -6.82 6.33
C GLU A 108 -5.35 -5.50 7.10
N PHE A 109 -4.75 -5.51 8.29
CA PHE A 109 -4.70 -4.37 9.20
C PHE A 109 -3.27 -4.11 9.67
N VAL A 110 -2.83 -2.85 9.60
CA VAL A 110 -1.49 -2.41 10.01
C VAL A 110 -1.61 -1.22 10.96
N VAL A 111 -0.79 -1.24 12.01
CA VAL A 111 -0.67 -0.11 12.95
C VAL A 111 0.72 0.48 12.83
N VAL A 112 0.81 1.79 12.65
CA VAL A 112 2.06 2.55 12.58
C VAL A 112 2.07 3.59 13.70
N SER A 113 3.16 3.62 14.46
CA SER A 113 3.33 4.63 15.51
C SER A 113 3.52 6.04 14.94
N PRO A 114 3.22 7.11 15.72
CA PRO A 114 3.52 8.50 15.33
C PRO A 114 4.99 8.74 14.98
N ALA A 115 5.89 7.86 15.42
CA ALA A 115 7.32 7.91 15.12
C ALA A 115 7.71 7.20 13.80
N GLY A 116 6.74 6.70 13.02
CA GLY A 116 6.98 6.04 11.73
C GLY A 116 7.43 4.57 11.84
N TYR A 117 7.19 3.90 12.97
CA TYR A 117 7.48 2.47 13.11
C TYR A 117 6.20 1.63 13.03
N ILE A 118 6.25 0.56 12.25
CA ILE A 118 5.21 -0.48 12.27
C ILE A 118 5.21 -1.13 13.66
N ARG A 119 4.01 -1.20 14.25
CA ARG A 119 3.77 -1.88 15.53
C ARG A 119 3.27 -3.30 15.33
N THR A 120 2.40 -3.52 14.35
CA THR A 120 1.82 -4.84 14.07
C THR A 120 1.17 -4.89 12.69
N TYR A 121 0.97 -6.11 12.18
CA TYR A 121 0.27 -6.43 10.95
C TYR A 121 -0.48 -7.78 11.09
N TYR A 122 -1.79 -7.82 10.88
CA TYR A 122 -2.58 -9.06 11.03
C TYR A 122 -3.92 -8.96 10.28
N LEU A 123 -4.72 -10.03 10.30
CA LEU A 123 -6.04 -10.04 9.67
C LEU A 123 -7.15 -9.73 10.67
N THR A 124 -8.09 -8.88 10.30
CA THR A 124 -9.26 -8.51 11.11
C THR A 124 -10.44 -8.13 10.22
N ASP A 125 -11.56 -7.77 10.84
CA ASP A 125 -12.75 -7.29 10.13
C ASP A 125 -12.91 -5.76 10.19
N ARG A 126 -13.80 -5.25 9.35
CA ARG A 126 -14.11 -3.82 9.28
C ARG A 126 -14.62 -3.28 10.62
N ASP A 127 -15.45 -4.03 11.33
CA ASP A 127 -16.01 -3.58 12.60
C ASP A 127 -14.91 -3.38 13.65
N TYR A 128 -13.88 -4.22 13.65
CA TYR A 128 -12.71 -4.05 14.51
C TYR A 128 -11.96 -2.77 14.19
N PHE A 129 -11.66 -2.53 12.90
CA PHE A 129 -11.02 -1.30 12.44
C PHE A 129 -11.78 -0.06 12.91
N GLU A 130 -13.11 -0.03 12.75
CA GLU A 130 -13.93 1.12 13.14
C GLU A 130 -13.90 1.39 14.66
N ARG A 131 -13.69 0.36 15.49
CA ARG A 131 -13.62 0.50 16.96
C ARG A 131 -12.27 0.98 17.49
N GLN A 132 -11.18 0.85 16.72
CA GLN A 132 -9.85 1.35 17.11
C GLN A 132 -9.82 2.88 17.12
#